data_AF-A0A822G3H0-F1
#
_entry.id   AF-A0A822G3H0-F1
#
_cell.length_a   1.000
_cell.length_b   1.000
_cell.length_c   1.000
_cell.angle_alpha   90.00
_cell.angle_beta   90.00
_cell.angle_gamma   90.00
#
_symmetry.space_group_name_H-M   'P 1'
#
loop_
_entity.id
_entity.type
_entity.pdbx_description
1 polymer ?
#
loop_
_entity_poly.entity_id
_entity_poly.type
_entity_poly.pdbx_seq_one_letter_code
_entity_poly.pdbx_strand_id
1 'polypeptide(L)' 'RYVGSSELNEELRKTFDAFDRDHDGIITRQDMDKLRYETSFFNQLDDEQYELVVKELLIQGNNSTGLDFNRFVILMMNQ' A
#
# COMPACT_ATOMS: atom_id res chain seq x y z
N ARG A 1 -9.96 26.35 -1.84
CA ARG A 1 -10.50 25.23 -1.03
C ARG A 1 -9.67 24.03 -1.41
N TYR A 2 -8.66 23.67 -0.61
CA TYR A 2 -7.84 22.47 -0.84
C TYR A 2 -8.69 21.26 -0.46
N VAL A 3 -9.58 20.86 -1.37
CA VAL A 3 -10.28 19.58 -1.32
C VAL A 3 -9.46 18.68 -2.23
N GLY A 4 -8.65 17.80 -1.65
CA GLY A 4 -7.75 16.96 -2.43
C GLY A 4 -6.84 16.05 -1.62
N SER A 5 -6.55 16.36 -0.35
CA SER A 5 -5.74 15.47 0.51
C SER A 5 -6.53 14.67 1.54
N SER A 6 -7.73 15.10 1.96
CA SER A 6 -8.50 14.34 2.98
C SER A 6 -9.05 13.05 2.41
N GLU A 7 -9.80 13.13 1.32
CA GLU A 7 -10.47 11.96 0.73
C GLU A 7 -9.48 10.91 0.26
N LEU A 8 -8.36 11.31 -0.37
CA LEU A 8 -7.32 10.37 -0.76
C LEU A 8 -6.66 9.74 0.47
N ASN A 9 -6.37 10.49 1.52
CA ASN A 9 -5.76 9.94 2.73
C ASN A 9 -6.74 9.02 3.48
N GLU A 10 -8.04 9.31 3.46
CA GLU A 10 -9.09 8.45 4.01
C GLU A 10 -9.25 7.15 3.20
N GLU A 11 -9.23 7.23 1.86
CA GLU A 11 -9.25 6.07 0.95
C GLU A 11 -8.00 5.22 1.12
N LEU A 12 -6.80 5.83 1.15
CA LEU A 12 -5.53 5.15 1.40
C LEU A 12 -5.54 4.50 2.79
N ARG A 13 -6.11 5.16 3.80
CA ARG A 13 -6.20 4.60 5.15
C ARG A 13 -7.16 3.43 5.23
N LYS A 14 -8.35 3.51 4.63
CA LYS A 14 -9.31 2.39 4.55
C LYS A 14 -8.72 1.22 3.77
N THR A 15 -8.02 1.54 2.69
CA THR A 15 -7.34 0.55 1.85
C THR A 15 -6.25 -0.13 2.67
N PHE A 16 -5.39 0.63 3.35
CA PHE A 16 -4.35 0.10 4.24
C PHE A 16 -4.93 -0.78 5.35
N ASP A 17 -6.01 -0.34 6.00
CA ASP A 17 -6.69 -1.10 7.07
C ASP A 17 -7.34 -2.40 6.53
N ALA A 18 -7.82 -2.40 5.29
CA ALA A 18 -8.28 -3.60 4.62
C ALA A 18 -7.13 -4.56 4.25
N PHE A 19 -5.92 -4.02 4.02
CA PHE A 19 -4.69 -4.78 3.77
C PHE A 19 -4.08 -5.38 5.03
N ASP A 20 -4.00 -4.61 6.10
CA ASP A 20 -3.41 -4.97 7.38
C ASP A 20 -4.42 -5.76 8.24
N ARG A 21 -4.55 -7.07 7.96
CA ARG A 21 -5.55 -7.94 8.60
C ARG A 21 -5.29 -8.18 10.08
N ASP A 22 -4.02 -8.27 10.47
CA ASP A 22 -3.62 -8.44 11.87
C ASP A 22 -3.49 -7.10 12.60
N HIS A 23 -3.69 -5.99 11.89
CA HIS A 23 -3.64 -4.62 12.40
C HIS A 23 -2.30 -4.32 13.13
N ASP A 24 -1.20 -4.88 12.62
CA ASP A 24 0.15 -4.64 13.15
C ASP A 24 0.77 -3.35 12.61
N GLY A 25 0.10 -2.70 11.66
CA GLY A 25 0.54 -1.48 11.00
C GLY A 25 1.53 -1.73 9.87
N ILE A 26 1.68 -2.97 9.41
CA ILE A 26 2.67 -3.38 8.41
C ILE A 26 2.01 -4.32 7.38
N ILE A 27 1.85 -3.82 6.16
CA ILE A 27 1.39 -4.67 5.06
C ILE A 27 2.53 -5.58 4.61
N THR A 28 2.37 -6.89 4.73
CA THR A 28 3.36 -7.83 4.21
C THR A 28 3.09 -8.20 2.76
N ARG A 29 4.07 -8.84 2.10
CA ARG A 29 3.88 -9.41 0.76
C ARG A 29 2.71 -10.39 0.70
N GLN A 30 2.49 -11.16 1.77
CA GLN A 30 1.39 -12.13 1.82
C GLN A 30 0.01 -11.46 1.82
N ASP A 31 -0.10 -10.29 2.45
CA ASP A 31 -1.32 -9.50 2.50
C ASP A 31 -1.59 -8.80 1.16
N MET A 32 -0.53 -8.32 0.51
CA MET A 32 -0.62 -7.69 -0.82
C MET A 32 -1.07 -8.67 -1.91
N ASP A 33 -0.47 -9.86 -1.99
CA ASP A 33 -0.82 -10.87 -3.01
C ASP A 33 -2.27 -11.32 -2.89
N LYS A 34 -2.79 -11.44 -1.65
CA LYS A 34 -4.18 -11.86 -1.42
C LYS A 34 -5.19 -10.81 -1.83
N LEU A 35 -4.89 -9.54 -1.58
CA LEU A 35 -5.86 -8.45 -1.77
C LEU A 35 -5.69 -7.72 -3.10
N ARG A 36 -4.63 -7.99 -3.87
CA ARG A 36 -4.48 -7.57 -5.29
C ARG A 36 -5.75 -7.80 -6.10
N TYR A 37 -6.44 -8.90 -5.82
CA TYR A 37 -7.66 -9.30 -6.53
C TYR A 37 -8.96 -8.84 -5.86
N GLU A 38 -8.91 -8.43 -4.60
CA GLU A 38 -10.10 -8.03 -3.83
C GLU A 38 -10.36 -6.52 -3.88
N THR A 39 -9.31 -5.70 -4.02
CA THR A 39 -9.49 -4.25 -4.13
C THR A 39 -9.36 -3.76 -5.56
N SER A 40 -10.36 -2.97 -6.00
CA SER A 40 -10.29 -2.29 -7.30
C SER A 40 -9.19 -1.24 -7.37
N PHE A 41 -8.57 -0.89 -6.23
CA PHE A 41 -7.46 0.05 -6.14
C PHE A 41 -6.20 -0.45 -6.85
N PHE A 42 -5.85 -1.74 -6.69
CA PHE A 42 -4.68 -2.33 -7.37
C PHE A 42 -4.93 -2.61 -8.85
N ASN A 43 -6.20 -2.68 -9.29
CA ASN A 43 -6.53 -2.72 -10.72
C ASN A 43 -6.23 -1.40 -11.44
N GLN A 44 -5.96 -0.31 -10.69
CA GLN A 44 -5.52 0.96 -11.25
C GLN A 44 -3.99 1.08 -11.35
N LEU A 45 -3.24 0.14 -10.77
CA LEU A 45 -1.78 0.11 -10.84
C LEU A 45 -1.34 -0.78 -12.01
N ASP A 46 -0.50 -0.25 -12.89
CA ASP A 46 0.18 -1.04 -13.91
C ASP A 46 1.22 -1.99 -13.28
N ASP A 47 1.59 -3.04 -14.02
CA ASP A 47 2.54 -4.06 -13.56
C ASP A 47 3.87 -3.46 -13.06
N GLU A 48 4.34 -2.37 -13.66
CA GLU A 48 5.55 -1.65 -13.21
C GLU A 48 5.39 -1.06 -11.80
N GLN A 49 4.21 -0.48 -11.51
CA GLN A 49 3.93 0.09 -10.19
C GLN A 49 3.76 -1.01 -9.14
N TYR A 50 3.10 -2.11 -9.52
CA TYR A 50 3.02 -3.31 -8.68
C TYR A 50 4.40 -3.87 -8.36
N GLU A 51 5.28 -3.99 -9.36
CA GLU A 51 6.66 -4.44 -9.16
C GLU A 51 7.44 -3.51 -8.23
N LEU A 52 7.25 -2.19 -8.30
CA LEU A 52 7.88 -1.23 -7.39
C LEU A 52 7.41 -1.44 -5.93
N VAL A 53 6.10 -1.57 -5.71
CA VAL A 53 5.51 -1.85 -4.38
C VAL A 53 6.06 -3.18 -3.84
N VAL A 54 6.08 -4.21 -4.67
CA VAL A 54 6.57 -5.55 -4.33
C VAL A 54 8.07 -5.57 -4.07
N LYS A 55 8.84 -4.75 -4.79
CA LYS A 55 10.28 -4.60 -4.60
C LYS A 55 10.57 -3.91 -3.27
N GLU A 56 9.85 -2.86 -2.91
CA GLU A 56 9.95 -2.22 -1.59
C GLU A 56 9.64 -3.20 -0.45
N LEU A 57 8.62 -4.05 -0.61
CA LEU A 57 8.30 -5.12 0.34
C LEU A 57 9.39 -6.20 0.46
N LEU A 58 10.22 -6.36 -0.57
CA LEU A 58 11.33 -7.31 -0.61
C LEU A 58 12.66 -6.75 -0.10
N ILE A 59 12.79 -5.42 0.05
CA ILE A 59 14.02 -4.81 0.53
C ILE A 59 14.14 -5.13 2.03
N GLN A 60 14.87 -6.20 2.34
CA GLN A 60 15.24 -6.61 3.70
C GLN A 60 16.32 -5.72 4.35
N GLY A 61 16.49 -4.49 3.89
CA GLY A 61 17.48 -3.54 4.41
C GLY A 61 16.96 -2.77 5.63
N ASN A 62 17.49 -3.10 6.82
CA ASN A 62 17.27 -2.46 8.13
C ASN A 62 15.89 -2.69 8.81
N ASN A 63 15.41 -3.94 8.82
CA ASN A 63 14.33 -4.45 9.72
C ASN A 63 12.89 -3.95 9.47
N SER A 64 12.37 -4.02 8.25
CA SER A 64 10.91 -4.11 8.06
C SER A 64 10.58 -5.00 6.88
N THR A 65 10.07 -6.21 7.18
CA THR A 65 9.53 -7.16 6.20
C THR A 65 8.11 -6.78 5.80
N GLY A 66 7.88 -5.50 5.49
CA GLY A 66 6.57 -5.00 5.07
C GLY A 66 6.51 -3.49 4.91
N LEU A 67 5.38 -3.03 4.36
CA LEU A 67 5.06 -1.65 4.05
C LEU A 67 4.30 -1.02 5.20
N ASP A 68 4.92 -0.07 5.89
CA ASP A 68 4.22 0.81 6.81
C ASP A 68 3.32 1.80 6.04
N PHE A 69 2.31 2.35 6.73
CA PHE A 69 1.36 3.29 6.13
C PHE A 69 2.03 4.48 5.45
N ASN A 70 3.13 4.98 6.00
CA ASN A 70 3.80 6.16 5.45
C ASN A 70 4.48 5.83 4.11
N ARG A 71 5.15 4.68 4.01
CA ARG A 71 5.70 4.19 2.74
C ARG A 71 4.61 3.87 1.72
N PHE A 72 3.50 3.27 2.15
CA PHE A 72 2.35 3.01 1.27
C PHE A 72 1.81 4.32 0.67
N VAL A 73 1.64 5.35 1.49
CA VAL A 73 1.22 6.68 1.03
C VAL A 73 2.24 7.28 0.09
N ILE A 74 3.54 7.21 0.39
CA ILE A 74 4.59 7.72 -0.50
C ILE A 74 4.53 7.02 -1.86
N LEU A 75 4.41 5.70 -1.91
CA LEU A 75 4.28 4.95 -3.17
C LEU A 75 3.03 5.38 -3.97
N MET A 76 1.91 5.63 -3.30
CA MET A 76 0.67 6.04 -3.94
C MET A 76 0.62 7.53 -4.31
N MET A 77 1.40 8.38 -3.64
CA MET A 77 1.48 9.82 -3.92
C MET A 77 2.57 10.17 -4.93
N ASN A 78 3.52 9.28 -5.21
CA ASN A 78 4.57 9.49 -6.21
C ASN A 78 4.12 9.15 -7.66
N GLN A 79 2.81 9.17 -7.92
CA GLN A 79 2.20 9.01 -9.26
C GLN A 79 2.34 10.29 -10.09
#